data_AF-A0A7C3NRG3-F1
#
_entry.id   AF-A0A7C3NRG3-F1
#
_cell.length_a   1.000
_cell.length_b   1.000
_cell.length_c   1.000
_cell.angle_alpha   90.00
_cell.angle_beta   90.00
_cell.angle_gamma   90.00
#
_symmetry.space_group_name_H-M   'P 1'
#
loop_
_entity.id
_entity.type
_entity.pdbx_description
1 polymer ?
#
loop_
_entity_poly.entity_id
_entity_poly.type
_entity_poly.pdbx_seq_one_letter_code
_entity_poly.pdbx_strand_id
1 'polypeptide(L)'
;MELTRKRRLQLTAHHGLFVALLVAATALLAYVAREYRVEHDLTSARRNTLSAGTLEVLRQLDAPVSVTAYAVARDARGGNVHRRIEDFLLPYQRAKPGITLALVDPREQPKAAAQAGVRAPVELLVEYKRRTERLTELNEQAFANALMRLARGAERLLLWLDGHGERKLDGIANHDLGEFGRQLRQKGFNVASVNLALAQEMPANAALLVIASPQVEVAAGEVQKILRHLAAGGNLLWLIDPEPLRGLAPVAETLGLVLTPGVVVDPRARELKASPAFAVGVAAGYGRHPVTGTLDLNTLFPFSRQIGFIESEEWRVTPLIEVAQGGWVETGKLEGNVSFDKTRDVPGPVMIAAAFERAVGERQQRVVVVGNGNFLSNTFIGNGGNLDLGVNIVNWLSGDDSLIAIQPRFAADASLELDTATLYLIAFSFLVALPLAFMITGGVIWWRRRRI
;
A
#
# COMPACT_ATOMS: atom_id res chain seq x y z
N MET A 1 -49.78 15.69 -64.87
CA MET A 1 -50.74 15.21 -63.85
C MET A 1 -50.88 16.28 -62.78
N GLU A 2 -51.97 17.05 -62.79
CA GLU A 2 -52.21 18.03 -61.72
C GLU A 2 -52.67 17.33 -60.44
N LEU A 3 -51.94 17.55 -59.35
CA LEU A 3 -52.30 17.05 -58.03
C LEU A 3 -53.55 17.78 -57.54
N THR A 4 -54.67 17.06 -57.45
CA THR A 4 -55.93 17.56 -56.88
C THR A 4 -55.73 18.09 -55.46
N ARG A 5 -56.44 19.17 -55.09
CA ARG A 5 -56.33 19.87 -53.80
C ARG A 5 -56.45 18.93 -52.58
N LYS A 6 -57.27 17.87 -52.68
CA LYS A 6 -57.37 16.79 -51.68
C LYS A 6 -56.07 15.99 -51.50
N ARG A 7 -55.39 15.63 -52.60
CA ARG A 7 -54.09 14.92 -52.54
C ARG A 7 -52.98 15.79 -51.96
N ARG A 8 -52.95 17.10 -52.28
CA ARG A 8 -52.01 18.04 -51.62
C ARG A 8 -52.24 18.13 -50.11
N LEU A 9 -53.50 18.23 -49.67
CA LEU A 9 -53.84 18.30 -48.25
C LEU A 9 -53.48 17.00 -47.49
N GLN A 10 -53.72 15.84 -48.12
CA GLN A 10 -53.32 14.54 -47.58
C GLN A 10 -51.80 14.41 -47.48
N LEU A 11 -51.07 14.85 -48.50
CA LEU A 11 -49.60 14.85 -48.48
C LEU A 11 -49.05 15.77 -47.39
N THR A 12 -49.57 17.00 -47.24
CA THR A 12 -49.12 17.91 -46.18
C THR A 12 -49.47 17.40 -44.79
N ALA A 13 -50.63 16.78 -44.60
CA ALA A 13 -50.99 16.14 -43.33
C ALA A 13 -50.07 14.95 -43.01
N HIS A 14 -49.74 14.12 -44.01
CA HIS A 14 -48.84 12.98 -43.84
C HIS A 14 -47.41 13.43 -43.51
N HIS A 15 -46.91 14.47 -44.19
CA HIS A 15 -45.59 15.05 -43.88
C HIS A 15 -45.58 15.73 -42.51
N GLY A 16 -46.65 16.44 -42.14
CA GLY A 16 -46.79 17.06 -40.82
C GLY A 16 -46.81 16.02 -39.69
N LEU A 17 -47.55 14.93 -39.87
CA LEU A 17 -47.58 13.81 -38.92
C LEU A 17 -46.20 13.14 -38.81
N PHE A 18 -45.52 12.91 -39.94
CA PHE A 18 -44.16 12.36 -39.95
C PHE A 18 -43.18 13.25 -39.18
N VAL A 19 -43.18 14.55 -39.43
CA VAL A 19 -42.31 15.51 -38.72
C VAL A 19 -42.64 15.53 -37.22
N ALA A 20 -43.91 15.54 -36.84
CA ALA A 20 -44.32 15.51 -35.43
C ALA A 20 -43.85 14.21 -34.73
N LEU A 21 -44.00 13.05 -35.38
CA LEU A 21 -43.52 11.77 -34.85
C LEU A 21 -41.99 11.74 -34.77
N LEU A 22 -41.27 12.30 -35.75
CA LEU A 22 -39.81 12.37 -35.74
C LEU A 22 -39.30 13.24 -34.57
N VAL A 23 -39.94 14.39 -34.33
CA VAL A 23 -39.62 15.28 -33.21
C VAL A 23 -39.92 14.59 -31.88
N ALA A 24 -41.07 13.91 -31.76
CA ALA A 24 -41.41 13.15 -30.57
C ALA A 24 -40.41 12.03 -30.29
N ALA A 25 -40.00 11.29 -31.33
CA ALA A 25 -39.02 10.22 -31.22
C ALA A 25 -37.63 10.75 -30.83
N THR A 26 -37.18 11.87 -31.41
CA THR A 26 -35.90 12.50 -31.02
C THR A 26 -35.93 13.07 -29.61
N ALA A 27 -37.03 13.67 -29.17
CA ALA A 27 -37.20 14.12 -27.79
C ALA A 27 -37.20 12.95 -26.80
N LEU A 28 -37.88 11.83 -27.13
CA LEU A 28 -37.87 10.63 -26.30
C LEU A 28 -36.47 10.00 -26.24
N LEU A 29 -35.76 9.92 -27.37
CA LEU A 29 -34.37 9.46 -27.41
C LEU A 29 -33.45 10.33 -26.56
N ALA A 30 -33.59 11.66 -26.64
CA ALA A 30 -32.83 12.59 -25.82
C ALA A 30 -33.15 12.44 -24.32
N TYR A 31 -34.42 12.23 -23.98
CA TYR A 31 -34.84 11.98 -22.60
C TYR A 31 -34.27 10.66 -22.06
N VAL A 32 -34.41 9.56 -22.81
CA VAL A 32 -33.86 8.25 -22.44
C VAL A 32 -32.34 8.29 -22.35
N ALA A 33 -31.65 8.97 -23.27
CA ALA A 33 -30.20 9.13 -23.24
C ALA A 33 -29.71 9.94 -22.03
N ARG A 34 -30.53 10.85 -21.50
CA ARG A 34 -30.22 11.64 -20.30
C ARG A 34 -30.44 10.84 -19.02
N GLU A 35 -31.50 10.04 -18.97
CA GLU A 35 -31.89 9.29 -17.78
C GLU A 35 -31.10 7.97 -17.65
N TYR A 36 -30.86 7.28 -18.77
CA TYR A 36 -30.20 5.98 -18.83
C TYR A 36 -28.83 6.11 -19.47
N ARG A 37 -27.82 6.38 -18.64
CA ARG A 37 -26.43 6.43 -19.08
C ARG A 37 -25.79 5.05 -18.94
N VAL A 38 -25.77 4.28 -20.03
CA VAL A 38 -25.12 2.96 -20.08
C VAL A 38 -23.72 3.16 -20.67
N GLU A 39 -22.69 2.86 -19.88
CA GLU A 39 -21.30 2.91 -20.31
C GLU A 39 -20.68 1.51 -20.21
N HIS A 40 -20.04 1.05 -21.27
CA HIS A 40 -19.32 -0.22 -21.30
C HIS A 40 -17.82 0.04 -21.29
N ASP A 41 -17.12 -0.53 -20.31
CA ASP A 41 -15.67 -0.49 -20.26
C ASP A 41 -15.07 -1.53 -21.20
N LEU A 42 -14.57 -1.07 -22.35
CA LEU A 42 -13.94 -1.90 -23.38
C LEU A 42 -12.44 -2.13 -23.13
N THR A 43 -11.88 -1.62 -22.02
CA THR A 43 -10.46 -1.82 -21.73
C THR A 43 -10.18 -3.26 -21.30
N SER A 44 -9.07 -3.83 -21.79
CA SER A 44 -8.63 -5.21 -21.50
C SER A 44 -8.58 -5.54 -20.00
N ALA A 45 -8.23 -4.54 -19.18
CA ALA A 45 -8.08 -4.65 -17.72
C ALA A 45 -9.26 -4.01 -16.92
N ARG A 46 -10.35 -3.60 -17.58
CA ARG A 46 -11.48 -2.88 -16.95
C ARG A 46 -11.02 -1.69 -16.08
N ARG A 47 -10.14 -0.84 -16.63
CA ARG A 47 -9.48 0.27 -15.90
C ARG A 47 -10.43 1.40 -15.51
N ASN A 48 -11.57 1.51 -16.17
CA ASN A 48 -12.58 2.53 -15.89
C ASN A 48 -13.70 2.00 -14.98
N THR A 49 -13.57 0.76 -14.50
CA THR A 49 -14.55 0.10 -13.64
C THR A 49 -13.92 -0.29 -12.31
N LEU A 50 -14.44 0.28 -11.23
CA LEU A 50 -14.01 -0.04 -9.86
C LEU A 50 -14.17 -1.53 -9.56
N SER A 51 -13.26 -2.07 -8.74
CA SER A 51 -13.38 -3.42 -8.22
C SER A 51 -14.58 -3.57 -7.28
N ALA A 52 -15.06 -4.80 -7.13
CA ALA A 52 -16.14 -5.11 -6.19
C ALA A 52 -15.76 -4.73 -4.74
N GLY A 53 -14.48 -4.92 -4.37
CA GLY A 53 -13.94 -4.50 -3.08
C GLY A 53 -14.08 -2.99 -2.88
N THR A 54 -13.63 -2.17 -3.83
CA THR A 54 -13.75 -0.72 -3.76
C THR A 54 -15.21 -0.24 -3.69
N LEU A 55 -16.13 -0.86 -4.43
CA LEU A 55 -17.55 -0.52 -4.35
C LEU A 55 -18.13 -0.76 -2.96
N GLU A 56 -17.70 -1.81 -2.27
CA GLU A 56 -18.14 -2.09 -0.90
C GLU A 56 -17.59 -1.06 0.10
N VAL A 57 -16.33 -0.63 -0.07
CA VAL A 57 -15.77 0.50 0.70
C VAL A 57 -16.60 1.75 0.54
N LEU A 58 -16.99 2.08 -0.70
CA LEU A 58 -17.78 3.27 -1.00
C LEU A 58 -19.19 3.23 -0.40
N ARG A 59 -19.76 2.03 -0.22
CA ARG A 59 -21.06 1.86 0.46
C ARG A 59 -20.97 2.12 1.95
N GLN A 60 -19.83 1.80 2.59
CA GLN A 60 -19.61 2.02 4.02
C GLN A 60 -19.39 3.50 4.39
N LEU A 61 -19.12 4.37 3.42
CA LEU A 61 -18.99 5.82 3.64
C LEU A 61 -20.38 6.46 3.80
N ASP A 62 -20.70 6.93 5.00
CA ASP A 62 -21.95 7.59 5.37
C ASP A 62 -21.90 9.13 5.35
N ALA A 63 -20.71 9.72 5.18
CA ALA A 63 -20.51 11.16 5.03
C ALA A 63 -19.87 11.52 3.66
N PRO A 64 -19.93 12.80 3.21
CA PRO A 64 -19.20 13.23 2.02
C PRO A 64 -17.69 13.13 2.23
N VAL A 65 -16.96 12.83 1.14
CA VAL A 65 -15.49 12.79 1.10
C VAL A 65 -15.01 13.98 0.27
N SER A 66 -14.14 14.81 0.83
CA SER A 66 -13.50 15.88 0.09
C SER A 66 -12.09 15.48 -0.32
N VAL A 67 -11.79 15.53 -1.60
CA VAL A 67 -10.45 15.27 -2.13
C VAL A 67 -9.86 16.56 -2.66
N THR A 68 -8.76 17.01 -2.07
CA THR A 68 -7.99 18.16 -2.56
C THR A 68 -6.68 17.67 -3.16
N ALA A 69 -6.51 17.84 -4.46
CA ALA A 69 -5.28 17.44 -5.13
C ALA A 69 -4.36 18.65 -5.36
N TYR A 70 -3.20 18.60 -4.72
CA TYR A 70 -2.12 19.55 -4.88
C TYR A 70 -1.20 19.06 -5.99
N ALA A 71 -1.37 19.63 -7.18
CA ALA A 71 -0.58 19.27 -8.35
C ALA A 71 -0.47 20.45 -9.31
N VAL A 72 0.66 20.54 -10.01
CA VAL A 72 0.83 21.50 -11.09
C VAL A 72 -0.11 21.18 -12.26
N ALA A 73 -0.73 22.19 -12.88
CA ALA A 73 -1.67 21.95 -13.99
C ALA A 73 -1.00 21.22 -15.19
N ARG A 74 0.28 21.54 -15.44
CA ARG A 74 1.11 20.91 -16.47
C ARG A 74 2.44 20.48 -15.89
N ASP A 75 2.83 19.25 -16.19
CA ASP A 75 4.16 18.73 -15.85
C ASP A 75 5.25 19.35 -16.75
N ALA A 76 6.52 19.10 -16.41
CA ALA A 76 7.67 19.60 -17.17
C ALA A 76 7.74 19.07 -18.62
N ARG A 77 6.98 18.02 -18.95
CA ARG A 77 6.87 17.42 -20.29
C ARG A 77 5.61 17.87 -21.04
N GLY A 78 4.85 18.82 -20.48
CA GLY A 78 3.62 19.36 -21.05
C GLY A 78 2.36 18.52 -20.84
N GLY A 79 2.45 17.42 -20.08
CA GLY A 79 1.33 16.56 -19.71
C GLY A 79 0.38 17.24 -18.72
N ASN A 80 -0.93 17.11 -18.94
CA ASN A 80 -1.95 17.69 -18.08
C ASN A 80 -2.20 16.76 -16.87
N VAL A 81 -1.63 17.13 -15.72
CA VAL A 81 -1.71 16.31 -14.49
C VAL A 81 -3.09 16.41 -13.85
N HIS A 82 -3.72 17.59 -13.89
CA HIS A 82 -5.08 17.81 -13.39
C HIS A 82 -6.08 16.88 -14.07
N ARG A 83 -6.02 16.79 -15.39
CA ARG A 83 -6.89 15.89 -16.16
C ARG A 83 -6.71 14.42 -15.76
N ARG A 84 -5.47 13.99 -15.49
CA ARG A 84 -5.19 12.62 -15.04
C ARG A 84 -5.83 12.33 -13.67
N ILE A 85 -5.83 13.30 -12.77
CA ILE A 85 -6.45 13.18 -11.45
C ILE A 85 -7.98 13.18 -11.57
N GLU A 86 -8.55 14.04 -12.42
CA GLU A 86 -9.98 14.05 -12.74
C GLU A 86 -10.42 12.70 -13.30
N ASP A 87 -9.73 12.20 -14.33
CA ASP A 87 -10.03 10.91 -14.96
C ASP A 87 -9.92 9.76 -13.94
N PHE A 88 -8.98 9.84 -12.99
CA PHE A 88 -8.83 8.85 -11.91
C PHE A 88 -9.99 8.88 -10.90
N LEU A 89 -10.47 10.06 -10.48
CA LEU A 89 -11.56 10.16 -9.51
C LEU A 89 -12.96 10.00 -10.12
N LEU A 90 -13.09 10.17 -11.43
CA LEU A 90 -14.38 10.11 -12.12
C LEU A 90 -15.18 8.81 -11.84
N PRO A 91 -14.59 7.59 -11.84
CA PRO A 91 -15.30 6.37 -11.47
C PRO A 91 -15.82 6.36 -10.02
N TYR A 92 -15.08 6.98 -9.09
CA TYR A 92 -15.47 7.10 -7.68
C TYR A 92 -16.62 8.08 -7.49
N GLN A 93 -16.57 9.23 -8.16
CA GLN A 93 -17.66 10.22 -8.14
C GLN A 93 -18.95 9.66 -8.74
N ARG A 94 -18.86 8.82 -9.78
CA ARG A 94 -20.02 8.10 -10.34
C ARG A 94 -20.62 7.11 -9.35
N ALA A 95 -19.77 6.32 -8.68
CA ALA A 95 -20.23 5.33 -7.71
C ALA A 95 -20.79 5.98 -6.43
N LYS A 96 -20.25 7.12 -6.02
CA LYS A 96 -20.67 7.88 -4.84
C LYS A 96 -20.62 9.40 -5.14
N PRO A 97 -21.77 10.02 -5.48
CA PRO A 97 -21.83 11.45 -5.79
C PRO A 97 -21.39 12.40 -4.65
N GLY A 98 -21.26 11.88 -3.42
CA GLY A 98 -20.74 12.63 -2.26
C GLY A 98 -19.21 12.80 -2.23
N ILE A 99 -18.48 12.34 -3.24
CA ILE A 99 -17.03 12.55 -3.38
C ILE A 99 -16.78 13.82 -4.21
N THR A 100 -16.15 14.84 -3.62
CA THR A 100 -15.81 16.10 -4.31
C THR A 100 -14.31 16.17 -4.61
N LEU A 101 -13.95 16.81 -5.72
CA LEU A 101 -12.56 17.06 -6.11
C LEU A 101 -12.30 18.57 -6.20
N ALA A 102 -11.29 19.05 -5.48
CA ALA A 102 -10.72 20.37 -5.63
C ALA A 102 -9.27 20.26 -6.15
N LEU A 103 -8.98 20.94 -7.25
CA LEU A 103 -7.64 21.01 -7.83
C LEU A 103 -6.97 22.30 -7.38
N VAL A 104 -5.76 22.20 -6.82
CA VAL A 104 -4.98 23.35 -6.34
C VAL A 104 -3.60 23.27 -6.95
N ASP A 105 -3.20 24.28 -7.75
CA ASP A 105 -1.81 24.40 -8.22
C ASP A 105 -0.97 25.04 -7.09
N PRO A 106 0.03 24.32 -6.54
CA PRO A 106 0.88 24.85 -5.46
C PRO A 106 1.65 26.12 -5.86
N ARG A 107 1.86 26.36 -7.16
CA ARG A 107 2.53 27.56 -7.67
C ARG A 107 1.62 28.79 -7.65
N GLU A 108 0.33 28.58 -7.88
CA GLU A 108 -0.67 29.66 -7.86
C GLU A 108 -1.16 29.94 -6.44
N GLN A 109 -1.24 28.91 -5.59
CA GLN A 109 -1.73 29.01 -4.20
C GLN A 109 -0.72 28.46 -3.17
N PRO A 110 0.46 29.08 -3.02
CA PRO A 110 1.53 28.57 -2.16
C PRO A 110 1.15 28.56 -0.67
N LYS A 111 0.31 29.50 -0.22
CA LYS A 111 -0.15 29.54 1.18
C LYS A 111 -1.02 28.32 1.54
N ALA A 112 -1.91 27.90 0.65
CA ALA A 112 -2.77 26.73 0.87
C ALA A 112 -1.95 25.42 0.86
N ALA A 113 -0.99 25.30 -0.05
CA ALA A 113 -0.08 24.17 -0.10
C ALA A 113 0.84 24.08 1.13
N ALA A 114 1.36 25.21 1.61
CA ALA A 114 2.18 25.27 2.82
C ALA A 114 1.39 24.89 4.08
N GLN A 115 0.16 25.37 4.22
CA GLN A 115 -0.72 25.01 5.34
C GLN A 115 -1.11 23.53 5.33
N ALA A 116 -1.34 22.95 4.15
CA ALA A 116 -1.59 21.53 4.00
C ALA A 116 -0.34 20.66 4.20
N GLY A 117 0.85 21.25 4.20
CA GLY A 117 2.13 20.58 4.41
C GLY A 117 2.54 19.69 3.24
N VAL A 118 2.23 20.10 2.01
CA VAL A 118 2.53 19.36 0.77
C VAL A 118 4.04 19.19 0.61
N ARG A 119 4.50 17.96 0.38
CA ARG A 119 5.93 17.60 0.24
C ARG A 119 6.25 16.97 -1.11
N ALA A 120 5.26 16.44 -1.81
CA ALA A 120 5.44 15.77 -3.10
C ALA A 120 4.99 16.66 -4.28
N PRO A 121 5.49 16.40 -5.51
CA PRO A 121 5.04 17.11 -6.71
C PRO A 121 3.54 16.91 -7.04
N VAL A 122 2.99 15.77 -6.64
CA VAL A 122 1.56 15.42 -6.74
C VAL A 122 1.16 14.79 -5.42
N GLU A 123 0.21 15.40 -4.73
CA GLU A 123 -0.27 14.92 -3.43
C GLU A 123 -1.79 15.11 -3.33
N LEU A 124 -2.51 14.05 -2.94
CA LEU A 124 -3.95 14.06 -2.73
C LEU A 124 -4.22 14.04 -1.23
N LEU A 125 -4.98 15.04 -0.78
CA LEU A 125 -5.47 15.16 0.58
C LEU A 125 -6.94 14.71 0.60
N VAL A 126 -7.21 13.59 1.26
CA VAL A 126 -8.55 12.99 1.34
C VAL A 126 -9.11 13.25 2.73
N GLU A 127 -10.22 13.96 2.83
CA GLU A 127 -10.87 14.32 4.08
C GLU A 127 -12.24 13.62 4.24
N TYR A 128 -12.49 13.08 5.43
CA TYR A 128 -13.73 12.42 5.80
C TYR A 128 -14.02 12.56 7.30
N LYS A 129 -15.19 13.10 7.67
CA LYS A 129 -15.60 13.30 9.08
C LYS A 129 -14.51 13.94 9.97
N ARG A 130 -13.81 14.98 9.47
CA ARG A 130 -12.67 15.68 10.10
C ARG A 130 -11.35 14.90 10.19
N ARG A 131 -11.27 13.71 9.59
CA ARG A 131 -10.03 12.95 9.45
C ARG A 131 -9.45 13.20 8.08
N THR A 132 -8.12 13.13 7.99
CA THR A 132 -7.42 13.44 6.75
C THR A 132 -6.35 12.38 6.48
N GLU A 133 -6.29 11.89 5.25
CA GLU A 133 -5.27 10.97 4.75
C GLU A 133 -4.57 11.59 3.55
N ARG A 134 -3.29 11.24 3.36
CA ARG A 134 -2.46 11.77 2.27
C ARG A 134 -2.03 10.64 1.37
N LEU A 135 -2.09 10.89 0.07
CA LEU A 135 -1.73 9.93 -0.96
C LEU A 135 -0.83 10.59 -2.00
N THR A 136 0.31 9.95 -2.27
CA THR A 136 1.23 10.32 -3.35
C THR A 136 1.00 9.47 -4.60
N GLU A 137 0.43 8.28 -4.43
CA GLU A 137 0.14 7.35 -5.53
C GLU A 137 -1.29 7.48 -6.04
N LEU A 138 -1.43 7.57 -7.35
CA LEU A 138 -2.71 7.59 -8.07
C LEU A 138 -3.07 6.18 -8.56
N ASN A 139 -3.44 5.29 -7.65
CA ASN A 139 -3.93 3.96 -7.99
C ASN A 139 -5.12 3.56 -7.10
N GLU A 140 -5.93 2.60 -7.59
CA GLU A 140 -7.17 2.20 -6.90
C GLU A 140 -6.91 1.59 -5.52
N GLN A 141 -5.88 0.76 -5.40
CA GLN A 141 -5.54 0.09 -4.14
C GLN A 141 -5.20 1.12 -3.05
N ALA A 142 -4.32 2.08 -3.33
CA ALA A 142 -3.92 3.12 -2.39
C ALA A 142 -5.11 3.99 -1.96
N PHE A 143 -5.94 4.39 -2.94
CA PHE A 143 -7.09 5.25 -2.67
C PHE A 143 -8.20 4.55 -1.89
N ALA A 144 -8.59 3.32 -2.28
CA ALA A 144 -9.59 2.53 -1.57
C ALA A 144 -9.15 2.20 -0.14
N ASN A 145 -7.86 1.90 0.06
CA ASN A 145 -7.31 1.64 1.39
C ASN A 145 -7.37 2.90 2.28
N ALA A 146 -7.07 4.08 1.73
CA ALA A 146 -7.20 5.34 2.46
C ALA A 146 -8.66 5.62 2.85
N LEU A 147 -9.60 5.44 1.92
CA LEU A 147 -11.03 5.59 2.20
C LEU A 147 -11.49 4.64 3.30
N MET A 148 -11.03 3.39 3.31
CA MET A 148 -11.36 2.45 4.39
C MET A 148 -10.82 2.88 5.75
N ARG A 149 -9.59 3.42 5.82
CA ARG A 149 -9.03 3.93 7.08
C ARG A 149 -9.83 5.12 7.62
N LEU A 150 -10.19 6.03 6.71
CA LEU A 150 -11.04 7.18 7.01
C LEU A 150 -12.45 6.79 7.46
N ALA A 151 -13.11 5.90 6.71
CA ALA A 151 -14.47 5.43 6.90
C ALA A 151 -14.67 4.82 8.29
N ARG A 152 -13.79 3.87 8.62
CA ARG A 152 -13.94 3.02 9.80
C ARG A 152 -13.62 3.76 11.08
N GLY A 153 -12.91 4.89 11.00
CA GLY A 153 -12.53 5.63 12.18
C GLY A 153 -11.80 4.75 13.16
N ALA A 154 -10.64 4.27 12.74
CA ALA A 154 -9.88 3.28 13.46
C ALA A 154 -9.35 3.86 14.78
N GLU A 155 -10.12 3.78 15.87
CA GLU A 155 -9.51 3.50 17.17
C GLU A 155 -9.05 2.03 17.17
N ARG A 156 -8.11 1.68 16.27
CA ARG A 156 -7.46 0.36 16.29
C ARG A 156 -6.61 0.36 17.53
N LEU A 157 -7.08 -0.36 18.54
CA LEU A 157 -6.40 -0.47 19.82
C LEU A 157 -5.15 -1.33 19.61
N LEU A 158 -4.00 -0.68 19.69
CA LEU A 158 -2.69 -1.30 19.77
C LEU A 158 -2.30 -1.35 21.24
N LEU A 159 -2.08 -2.57 21.72
CA LEU A 159 -1.64 -2.81 23.09
C LEU A 159 -0.15 -3.11 23.11
N TRP A 160 0.57 -2.56 24.07
CA TRP A 160 1.92 -3.04 24.40
C TRP A 160 1.95 -3.67 25.77
N LEU A 161 2.72 -4.75 25.92
CA LEU A 161 2.93 -5.41 27.20
C LEU A 161 3.70 -4.48 28.15
N ASP A 162 3.20 -4.32 29.37
CA ASP A 162 3.81 -3.51 30.42
C ASP A 162 3.79 -4.27 31.76
N GLY A 163 4.81 -4.06 32.57
CA GLY A 163 4.96 -4.70 33.88
C GLY A 163 6.31 -5.38 34.12
N HIS A 164 7.09 -5.61 33.06
CA HIS A 164 8.33 -6.39 33.13
C HIS A 164 9.55 -5.62 32.60
N GLY A 165 9.44 -4.29 32.48
CA GLY A 165 10.53 -3.39 32.06
C GLY A 165 10.65 -3.24 30.54
N GLU A 166 9.62 -3.59 29.79
CA GLU A 166 9.54 -3.42 28.34
C GLU A 166 9.75 -1.97 27.91
N ARG A 167 10.19 -1.80 26.66
CA ARG A 167 10.24 -0.48 26.04
C ARG A 167 8.83 0.07 25.86
N LYS A 168 8.56 1.25 26.39
CA LYS A 168 7.21 1.82 26.42
C LYS A 168 6.91 2.66 25.18
N LEU A 169 5.70 2.54 24.62
CA LEU A 169 5.25 3.35 23.48
C LEU A 169 4.81 4.77 23.87
N ASP A 170 4.79 5.08 25.16
CA ASP A 170 4.63 6.42 25.72
C ASP A 170 5.86 6.88 26.53
N GLY A 171 6.91 6.06 26.57
CA GLY A 171 8.11 6.31 27.35
C GLY A 171 9.04 7.34 26.71
N ILE A 172 9.67 8.16 27.54
CA ILE A 172 10.56 9.24 27.10
C ILE A 172 12.04 8.85 27.15
N ALA A 173 12.39 7.69 27.71
CA ALA A 173 13.78 7.29 27.84
C ALA A 173 14.38 6.94 26.47
N ASN A 174 15.71 7.01 26.36
CA ASN A 174 16.41 6.74 25.10
C ASN A 174 16.16 5.34 24.52
N HIS A 175 15.89 4.37 25.39
CA HIS A 175 15.59 2.99 24.99
C HIS A 175 14.09 2.75 24.72
N ASP A 176 13.20 3.65 25.13
CA ASP A 176 11.75 3.53 24.93
C ASP A 176 11.34 3.76 23.47
N LEU A 177 10.10 3.42 23.14
CA LEU A 177 9.47 3.59 21.81
C LEU A 177 8.52 4.80 21.77
N GLY A 178 8.71 5.81 22.63
CA GLY A 178 7.77 6.93 22.76
C GLY A 178 7.52 7.72 21.48
N GLU A 179 8.57 8.04 20.72
CA GLU A 179 8.43 8.72 19.43
C GLU A 179 7.66 7.85 18.43
N PHE A 180 7.94 6.55 18.40
CA PHE A 180 7.19 5.60 17.57
C PHE A 180 5.70 5.62 17.94
N GLY A 181 5.37 5.50 19.23
CA GLY A 181 3.98 5.57 19.68
C GLY A 181 3.32 6.92 19.40
N ARG A 182 4.06 8.05 19.44
CA ARG A 182 3.54 9.37 19.00
C ARG A 182 3.19 9.35 17.50
N GLN A 183 4.07 8.82 16.67
CA GLN A 183 3.84 8.72 15.22
C GLN A 183 2.63 7.82 14.90
N LEU A 184 2.45 6.72 15.63
CA LEU A 184 1.28 5.86 15.50
C LEU A 184 -0.02 6.59 15.91
N ARG A 185 -0.02 7.33 17.02
CA ARG A 185 -1.18 8.15 17.43
C ARG A 185 -1.53 9.24 16.41
N GLN A 186 -0.52 9.92 15.85
CA GLN A 186 -0.71 10.90 14.78
C GLN A 186 -1.31 10.27 13.51
N LYS A 187 -1.03 8.98 13.27
CA LYS A 187 -1.60 8.18 12.18
C LYS A 187 -2.95 7.54 12.55
N GLY A 188 -3.51 7.89 13.71
CA GLY A 188 -4.86 7.49 14.12
C GLY A 188 -4.93 6.23 14.98
N PHE A 189 -3.82 5.56 15.31
CA PHE A 189 -3.86 4.40 16.20
C PHE A 189 -4.17 4.80 17.65
N ASN A 190 -5.01 4.03 18.34
CA ASN A 190 -5.19 4.14 19.77
C ASN A 190 -4.17 3.25 20.47
N VAL A 191 -3.20 3.83 21.17
CA VAL A 191 -2.05 3.11 21.74
C VAL A 191 -2.17 3.12 23.26
N ALA A 192 -2.35 1.94 23.87
CA ALA A 192 -2.51 1.77 25.33
C ALA A 192 -1.65 0.61 25.87
N SER A 193 -1.25 0.67 27.14
CA SER A 193 -0.54 -0.44 27.79
C SER A 193 -1.50 -1.53 28.25
N VAL A 194 -1.00 -2.75 28.35
CA VAL A 194 -1.68 -3.85 29.04
C VAL A 194 -0.73 -4.50 30.03
N ASN A 195 -1.14 -4.56 31.29
CA ASN A 195 -0.47 -5.34 32.32
C ASN A 195 -1.25 -6.65 32.54
N LEU A 196 -0.67 -7.77 32.09
CA LEU A 196 -1.32 -9.08 32.12
C LEU A 196 -1.34 -9.73 33.49
N ALA A 197 -0.57 -9.23 34.47
CA ALA A 197 -0.69 -9.65 35.85
C ALA A 197 -2.00 -9.13 36.48
N LEU A 198 -2.46 -7.95 36.06
CA LEU A 198 -3.68 -7.31 36.56
C LEU A 198 -4.92 -7.61 35.70
N ALA A 199 -4.75 -7.64 34.37
CA ALA A 199 -5.84 -7.91 33.45
C ALA A 199 -6.26 -9.39 33.52
N GLN A 200 -7.56 -9.68 33.56
CA GLN A 200 -8.05 -11.07 33.52
C GLN A 200 -7.70 -11.72 32.18
N GLU A 201 -7.96 -11.03 31.08
CA GLU A 201 -7.70 -11.47 29.70
C GLU A 201 -7.29 -10.28 28.81
N MET A 202 -6.82 -10.59 27.60
CA MET A 202 -6.54 -9.57 26.59
C MET A 202 -7.87 -8.94 26.12
N PRO A 203 -7.98 -7.60 25.99
CA PRO A 203 -9.16 -6.95 25.45
C PRO A 203 -9.53 -7.48 24.05
N ALA A 204 -10.79 -7.88 23.86
CA ALA A 204 -11.25 -8.48 22.60
C ALA A 204 -11.20 -7.53 21.39
N ASN A 205 -11.12 -6.21 21.63
CA ASN A 205 -11.00 -5.18 20.60
C ASN A 205 -9.53 -4.83 20.27
N ALA A 206 -8.54 -5.50 20.86
CA ALA A 206 -7.14 -5.29 20.55
C ALA A 206 -6.81 -5.78 19.13
N ALA A 207 -6.40 -4.85 18.26
CA ALA A 207 -6.01 -5.17 16.89
C ALA A 207 -4.58 -5.75 16.81
N LEU A 208 -3.72 -5.40 17.76
CA LEU A 208 -2.32 -5.79 17.79
C LEU A 208 -1.80 -5.79 19.22
N LEU A 209 -1.04 -6.83 19.59
CA LEU A 209 -0.17 -6.84 20.77
C LEU A 209 1.29 -6.55 20.35
N VAL A 210 1.98 -5.70 21.09
CA VAL A 210 3.41 -5.43 20.95
C VAL A 210 4.14 -5.94 22.20
N ILE A 211 5.12 -6.80 22.00
CA ILE A 211 6.03 -7.25 23.06
C ILE A 211 7.42 -6.70 22.70
N ALA A 212 7.95 -5.82 23.54
CA ALA A 212 9.20 -5.10 23.26
C ALA A 212 10.28 -5.40 24.30
N SER A 213 10.85 -6.61 24.20
CA SER A 213 11.91 -7.17 25.07
C SER A 213 11.71 -6.93 26.59
N PRO A 214 10.91 -7.77 27.27
CA PRO A 214 10.84 -7.79 28.73
C PRO A 214 12.24 -7.90 29.37
N GLN A 215 12.43 -7.21 30.50
CA GLN A 215 13.70 -7.19 31.24
C GLN A 215 13.71 -8.20 32.40
N VAL A 216 12.52 -8.56 32.90
CA VAL A 216 12.33 -9.62 33.89
C VAL A 216 11.41 -10.71 33.37
N GLU A 217 11.44 -11.86 34.03
CA GLU A 217 10.67 -13.04 33.64
C GLU A 217 9.16 -12.79 33.70
N VAL A 218 8.47 -13.09 32.59
CA VAL A 218 7.02 -13.01 32.47
C VAL A 218 6.43 -14.28 33.10
N ALA A 219 5.51 -14.12 34.06
CA ALA A 219 4.98 -15.26 34.79
C ALA A 219 4.18 -16.22 33.89
N ALA A 220 4.22 -17.52 34.17
CA ALA A 220 3.55 -18.53 33.35
C ALA A 220 2.06 -18.24 33.11
N GLY A 221 1.35 -17.70 34.11
CA GLY A 221 -0.05 -17.32 33.97
C GLY A 221 -0.29 -16.18 32.97
N GLU A 222 0.67 -15.27 32.80
CA GLU A 222 0.65 -14.20 31.81
C GLU A 222 1.01 -14.72 30.41
N VAL A 223 2.03 -15.58 30.32
CA VAL A 223 2.40 -16.26 29.08
C VAL A 223 1.21 -17.04 28.51
N GLN A 224 0.44 -17.73 29.36
CA GLN A 224 -0.78 -18.42 28.92
C GLN A 224 -1.85 -17.49 28.36
N LYS A 225 -1.95 -16.24 28.84
CA LYS A 225 -2.86 -15.24 28.26
C LYS A 225 -2.39 -14.83 26.85
N ILE A 226 -1.08 -14.67 26.65
CA ILE A 226 -0.48 -14.38 25.33
C ILE A 226 -0.73 -15.55 24.37
N LEU A 227 -0.51 -16.78 24.81
CA LEU A 227 -0.76 -17.98 24.00
C LEU A 227 -2.23 -18.11 23.60
N ARG A 228 -3.18 -17.82 24.51
CA ARG A 228 -4.61 -17.80 24.18
C ARG A 228 -4.96 -16.70 23.16
N HIS A 229 -4.37 -15.51 23.27
CA HIS A 229 -4.53 -14.45 22.28
C HIS A 229 -4.05 -14.91 20.89
N LEU A 230 -2.88 -15.55 20.82
CA LEU A 230 -2.36 -16.11 19.57
C LEU A 230 -3.24 -17.24 19.03
N ALA A 231 -3.70 -18.16 19.88
CA ALA A 231 -4.60 -19.24 19.48
C ALA A 231 -5.94 -18.72 18.93
N ALA A 232 -6.43 -17.59 19.45
CA ALA A 232 -7.64 -16.92 18.98
C ALA A 232 -7.46 -16.12 17.66
N GLY A 233 -6.27 -16.16 17.05
CA GLY A 233 -5.98 -15.44 15.81
C GLY A 233 -5.52 -13.99 16.03
N GLY A 234 -5.12 -13.62 17.25
CA GLY A 234 -4.63 -12.29 17.58
C GLY A 234 -3.26 -11.98 16.94
N ASN A 235 -3.08 -10.74 16.47
CA ASN A 235 -1.84 -10.32 15.82
C ASN A 235 -0.78 -9.90 16.84
N LEU A 236 0.48 -10.10 16.49
CA LEU A 236 1.64 -9.83 17.36
C LEU A 236 2.78 -9.15 16.60
N LEU A 237 3.31 -8.08 17.19
CA LEU A 237 4.63 -7.55 16.89
C LEU A 237 5.56 -7.93 18.04
N TRP A 238 6.54 -8.78 17.77
CA TRP A 238 7.51 -9.20 18.77
C TRP A 238 8.89 -8.66 18.44
N LEU A 239 9.37 -7.74 19.28
CA LEU A 239 10.73 -7.24 19.23
C LEU A 239 11.55 -8.01 20.27
N ILE A 240 12.58 -8.70 19.80
CA ILE A 240 13.40 -9.63 20.59
C ILE A 240 14.85 -9.20 20.51
N ASP A 241 15.39 -8.74 21.62
CA ASP A 241 16.83 -8.47 21.71
C ASP A 241 17.64 -9.75 21.97
N PRO A 242 18.98 -9.72 21.85
CA PRO A 242 19.85 -10.88 22.06
C PRO A 242 19.77 -11.52 23.45
N GLU A 243 19.18 -10.85 24.44
CA GLU A 243 18.94 -11.35 25.79
C GLU A 243 18.05 -12.62 25.85
N PRO A 244 18.02 -13.33 27.01
CA PRO A 244 17.12 -14.46 27.21
C PRO A 244 15.64 -14.07 27.02
N LEU A 245 14.81 -15.02 26.59
CA LEU A 245 13.38 -14.82 26.30
C LEU A 245 12.50 -14.45 27.52
N ARG A 246 13.06 -14.46 28.74
CA ARG A 246 12.35 -14.08 29.97
C ARG A 246 10.99 -14.76 30.13
N GLY A 247 10.93 -16.08 29.94
CA GLY A 247 9.69 -16.87 30.08
C GLY A 247 8.85 -16.98 28.80
N LEU A 248 9.18 -16.26 27.72
CA LEU A 248 8.44 -16.30 26.45
C LEU A 248 8.86 -17.47 25.52
N ALA A 249 9.63 -18.45 26.00
CA ALA A 249 9.98 -19.64 25.22
C ALA A 249 8.76 -20.37 24.63
N PRO A 250 7.64 -20.56 25.36
CA PRO A 250 6.44 -21.17 24.79
C PRO A 250 5.84 -20.40 23.61
N VAL A 251 6.01 -19.06 23.58
CA VAL A 251 5.56 -18.21 22.46
C VAL A 251 6.44 -18.46 21.23
N ALA A 252 7.76 -18.59 21.41
CA ALA A 252 8.68 -18.94 20.33
C ALA A 252 8.38 -20.34 19.77
N GLU A 253 8.11 -21.32 20.63
CA GLU A 253 7.72 -22.68 20.23
C GLU A 253 6.44 -22.70 19.40
N THR A 254 5.42 -21.93 19.80
CA THR A 254 4.14 -21.81 19.06
C THR A 254 4.31 -21.24 17.65
N LEU A 255 5.34 -20.40 17.45
CA LEU A 255 5.67 -19.82 16.15
C LEU A 255 6.67 -20.66 15.34
N GLY A 256 7.20 -21.75 15.93
CA GLY A 256 8.31 -22.50 15.34
C GLY A 256 9.60 -21.67 15.21
N LEU A 257 9.78 -20.66 16.06
CA LEU A 257 10.89 -19.71 15.98
C LEU A 257 12.17 -20.32 16.56
N VAL A 258 13.26 -20.25 15.79
CA VAL A 258 14.60 -20.66 16.22
C VAL A 258 15.41 -19.41 16.53
N LEU A 259 15.77 -19.24 17.80
CA LEU A 259 16.56 -18.09 18.24
C LEU A 259 17.96 -18.56 18.62
N THR A 260 18.92 -18.28 17.75
CA THR A 260 20.33 -18.55 18.04
C THR A 260 20.87 -17.47 19.00
N PRO A 261 21.78 -17.84 19.92
CA PRO A 261 22.50 -16.87 20.73
C PRO A 261 23.49 -16.09 19.87
N GLY A 262 23.80 -14.86 20.28
CA GLY A 262 24.80 -14.02 19.64
C GLY A 262 24.23 -12.73 19.04
N VAL A 263 25.15 -11.87 18.60
CA VAL A 263 24.86 -10.55 18.07
C VAL A 263 25.40 -10.45 16.65
N VAL A 264 24.62 -9.85 15.75
CA VAL A 264 25.04 -9.64 14.37
C VAL A 264 26.14 -8.59 14.30
N VAL A 265 27.25 -8.96 13.66
CA VAL A 265 28.36 -8.07 13.34
C VAL A 265 28.36 -7.80 11.84
N ASP A 266 28.22 -6.52 11.48
CA ASP A 266 28.24 -6.04 10.11
C ASP A 266 29.46 -5.12 9.88
N PRO A 267 30.48 -5.57 9.12
CA PRO A 267 31.65 -4.76 8.81
C PRO A 267 31.32 -3.43 8.12
N ARG A 268 30.20 -3.32 7.40
CA ARG A 268 29.79 -2.10 6.69
C ARG A 268 29.47 -0.96 7.65
N ALA A 269 29.09 -1.26 8.89
CA ALA A 269 28.85 -0.25 9.90
C ALA A 269 30.10 0.59 10.20
N ARG A 270 31.30 0.03 10.00
CA ARG A 270 32.57 0.76 10.15
C ARG A 270 32.71 1.87 9.12
N GLU A 271 32.21 1.68 7.90
CA GLU A 271 32.19 2.72 6.85
C GLU A 271 31.33 3.92 7.26
N LEU A 272 30.27 3.66 8.04
CA LEU A 272 29.39 4.67 8.62
C LEU A 272 29.91 5.26 9.94
N LYS A 273 31.13 4.91 10.36
CA LYS A 273 31.71 5.26 11.67
C LYS A 273 30.84 4.81 12.86
N ALA A 274 30.07 3.73 12.68
CA ALA A 274 29.24 3.11 13.69
C ALA A 274 29.91 1.87 14.28
N SER A 275 29.37 1.38 15.40
CA SER A 275 29.79 0.10 15.98
C SER A 275 29.55 -1.04 14.98
N PRO A 276 30.49 -2.00 14.82
CA PRO A 276 30.27 -3.19 14.01
C PRO A 276 29.05 -4.02 14.44
N ALA A 277 28.58 -3.88 15.68
CA ALA A 277 27.36 -4.53 16.16
C ALA A 277 26.05 -3.88 15.62
N PHE A 278 26.16 -2.85 14.77
CA PHE A 278 25.00 -2.19 14.17
C PHE A 278 24.82 -2.73 12.76
N ALA A 279 23.87 -3.65 12.60
CA ALA A 279 23.61 -4.24 11.31
C ALA A 279 22.83 -3.27 10.40
N VAL A 280 23.18 -3.23 9.12
CA VAL A 280 22.56 -2.31 8.16
C VAL A 280 21.68 -3.08 7.17
N GLY A 281 20.38 -2.80 7.20
CA GLY A 281 19.45 -3.25 6.16
C GLY A 281 19.56 -2.36 4.94
N VAL A 282 19.75 -2.96 3.77
CA VAL A 282 19.91 -2.24 2.49
C VAL A 282 18.62 -2.36 1.69
N ALA A 283 18.16 -1.26 1.09
CA ALA A 283 16.92 -1.23 0.31
C ALA A 283 16.81 -2.35 -0.75
N ALA A 284 17.91 -2.62 -1.45
CA ALA A 284 17.96 -3.68 -2.47
C ALA A 284 17.92 -5.11 -1.89
N GLY A 285 18.14 -5.29 -0.58
CA GLY A 285 18.19 -6.58 0.10
C GLY A 285 16.96 -6.90 0.94
N TYR A 286 15.92 -6.05 0.95
CA TYR A 286 14.68 -6.37 1.65
C TYR A 286 13.90 -7.48 0.93
N GLY A 287 13.25 -8.34 1.72
CA GLY A 287 12.39 -9.40 1.22
C GLY A 287 11.20 -8.83 0.45
N ARG A 288 10.64 -9.61 -0.48
CA ARG A 288 9.44 -9.21 -1.24
C ARG A 288 8.20 -9.37 -0.37
N HIS A 289 7.76 -8.30 0.29
CA HIS A 289 6.61 -8.32 1.17
C HIS A 289 5.95 -6.91 1.26
N PRO A 290 4.62 -6.78 1.50
CA PRO A 290 3.98 -5.47 1.62
C PRO A 290 4.58 -4.55 2.69
N VAL A 291 5.16 -5.11 3.75
CA VAL A 291 5.86 -4.35 4.80
C VAL A 291 7.10 -3.62 4.26
N THR A 292 7.83 -4.26 3.35
CA THR A 292 9.12 -3.80 2.84
C THR A 292 9.03 -3.21 1.43
N GLY A 293 7.92 -3.42 0.71
CA GLY A 293 7.79 -3.07 -0.70
C GLY A 293 7.84 -1.58 -1.02
N THR A 294 7.65 -0.70 -0.03
CA THR A 294 7.75 0.77 -0.19
C THR A 294 9.00 1.36 0.48
N LEU A 295 9.93 0.53 0.96
CA LEU A 295 11.12 1.01 1.65
C LEU A 295 12.26 1.29 0.66
N ASP A 296 12.54 2.57 0.48
CA ASP A 296 13.62 3.04 -0.40
C ASP A 296 14.89 3.45 0.38
N LEU A 297 14.81 3.48 1.71
CA LEU A 297 15.89 3.89 2.60
C LEU A 297 16.52 2.69 3.32
N ASN A 298 17.82 2.80 3.61
CA ASN A 298 18.52 1.85 4.47
C ASN A 298 17.98 1.94 5.91
N THR A 299 18.00 0.81 6.61
CA THR A 299 17.58 0.69 8.02
C THR A 299 18.78 0.28 8.87
N LEU A 300 18.73 0.62 10.16
CA LEU A 300 19.82 0.37 11.10
C LEU A 300 19.32 -0.40 12.32
N PHE A 301 19.96 -1.53 12.62
CA PHE A 301 19.57 -2.47 13.69
C PHE A 301 20.71 -2.67 14.70
N PRO A 302 20.80 -1.83 15.75
CA PRO A 302 21.85 -1.92 16.77
C PRO A 302 21.68 -3.13 17.67
N PHE A 303 22.69 -3.98 17.77
CA PHE A 303 22.69 -5.20 18.59
C PHE A 303 21.56 -6.16 18.20
N SER A 304 21.39 -6.39 16.90
CA SER A 304 20.41 -7.36 16.43
C SER A 304 20.88 -8.80 16.68
N ARG A 305 19.92 -9.71 16.82
CA ARG A 305 20.14 -11.16 16.84
C ARG A 305 19.61 -11.79 15.56
N GLN A 306 20.16 -12.94 15.20
CA GLN A 306 19.59 -13.79 14.18
C GLN A 306 18.24 -14.37 14.64
N ILE A 307 17.30 -14.44 13.70
CA ILE A 307 16.10 -15.24 13.83
C ILE A 307 16.12 -16.34 12.76
N GLY A 308 15.58 -17.49 13.10
CA GLY A 308 15.31 -18.60 12.21
C GLY A 308 13.92 -19.15 12.49
N PHE A 309 13.46 -20.10 11.68
CA PHE A 309 12.18 -20.77 11.90
C PHE A 309 12.26 -22.21 11.40
N ILE A 310 11.35 -23.03 11.91
CA ILE A 310 11.12 -24.40 11.44
C ILE A 310 9.96 -24.33 10.46
N GLU A 311 10.16 -24.84 9.24
CA GLU A 311 9.08 -24.93 8.26
C GLU A 311 7.95 -25.80 8.79
N SER A 312 6.72 -25.32 8.66
CA SER A 312 5.51 -26.04 9.06
C SER A 312 4.37 -25.72 8.09
N GLU A 313 3.37 -26.60 8.02
CA GLU A 313 2.15 -26.32 7.26
C GLU A 313 1.25 -25.29 7.95
N GLU A 314 1.47 -25.04 9.24
CA GLU A 314 0.66 -24.14 10.05
C GLU A 314 0.96 -22.67 9.77
N TRP A 315 2.24 -22.32 9.60
CA TRP A 315 2.67 -20.94 9.38
C TRP A 315 3.35 -20.78 8.03
N ARG A 316 2.84 -19.85 7.22
CA ARG A 316 3.58 -19.30 6.09
C ARG A 316 4.55 -18.25 6.61
N VAL A 317 5.85 -18.51 6.49
CA VAL A 317 6.90 -17.59 6.93
C VAL A 317 7.55 -16.91 5.73
N THR A 318 7.62 -15.58 5.76
CA THR A 318 8.28 -14.75 4.73
C THR A 318 9.40 -13.95 5.37
N PRO A 319 10.67 -14.17 4.98
CA PRO A 319 11.79 -13.32 5.39
C PRO A 319 11.55 -11.86 4.98
N LEU A 320 11.71 -10.92 5.91
CA LEU A 320 11.53 -9.49 5.65
C LEU A 320 12.88 -8.79 5.48
N ILE A 321 13.82 -9.06 6.39
CA ILE A 321 15.09 -8.33 6.45
C ILE A 321 16.23 -9.30 6.72
N GLU A 322 17.17 -9.29 5.79
CA GLU A 322 18.49 -9.88 5.94
C GLU A 322 19.55 -8.78 5.96
N VAL A 323 20.52 -8.93 6.85
CA VAL A 323 21.60 -7.97 7.07
C VAL A 323 22.95 -8.69 7.02
N ALA A 324 24.05 -7.93 7.14
CA ALA A 324 25.38 -8.49 7.31
C ALA A 324 25.76 -9.51 6.21
N GLN A 325 25.56 -9.14 4.94
CA GLN A 325 25.87 -9.99 3.77
C GLN A 325 27.33 -10.48 3.73
N GLY A 326 28.26 -9.69 4.28
CA GLY A 326 29.66 -10.07 4.49
C GLY A 326 30.06 -10.08 5.97
N GLY A 327 29.09 -10.22 6.87
CA GLY A 327 29.28 -10.25 8.31
C GLY A 327 29.02 -11.63 8.91
N TRP A 328 28.77 -11.67 10.22
CA TRP A 328 28.56 -12.92 10.96
C TRP A 328 27.73 -12.69 12.23
N VAL A 329 27.27 -13.78 12.86
CA VAL A 329 26.73 -13.78 14.22
C VAL A 329 27.87 -14.08 15.19
N GLU A 330 28.18 -13.11 16.04
CA GLU A 330 29.21 -13.18 17.07
C GLU A 330 28.62 -13.73 18.37
N THR A 331 29.15 -14.86 18.84
CA THR A 331 28.65 -15.57 20.03
C THR A 331 29.44 -15.29 21.30
N GLY A 332 30.62 -14.68 21.21
CA GLY A 332 31.43 -14.30 22.37
C GLY A 332 31.34 -12.83 22.75
N LYS A 333 32.37 -12.34 23.45
CA LYS A 333 32.40 -10.96 23.95
C LYS A 333 32.64 -9.96 22.82
N LEU A 334 31.81 -8.92 22.75
CA LEU A 334 31.92 -7.81 21.79
C LEU A 334 32.94 -6.74 22.21
N GLU A 335 33.98 -7.10 22.96
CA GLU A 335 35.00 -6.16 23.46
C GLU A 335 36.21 -6.09 22.53
N GLY A 336 36.65 -4.88 22.16
CA GLY A 336 37.85 -4.67 21.34
C GLY A 336 37.63 -4.86 19.84
N ASN A 337 38.63 -5.39 19.13
CA ASN A 337 38.58 -5.56 17.68
C ASN A 337 37.97 -6.93 17.34
N VAL A 338 36.64 -6.95 17.20
CA VAL A 338 35.86 -8.17 16.90
C VAL A 338 36.21 -8.69 15.49
N SER A 339 36.56 -9.98 15.40
CA SER A 339 36.95 -10.67 14.16
C SER A 339 36.30 -12.04 14.08
N PHE A 340 35.90 -12.46 12.88
CA PHE A 340 35.22 -13.73 12.65
C PHE A 340 36.04 -14.96 13.08
N ASP A 341 35.44 -15.81 13.91
CA ASP A 341 35.96 -17.10 14.34
C ASP A 341 35.15 -18.26 13.74
N LYS A 342 35.75 -18.97 12.79
CA LYS A 342 35.14 -20.11 12.07
C LYS A 342 34.67 -21.26 12.97
N THR A 343 35.16 -21.36 14.21
CA THR A 343 34.82 -22.47 15.10
C THR A 343 33.55 -22.24 15.91
N ARG A 344 33.07 -20.99 16.00
CA ARG A 344 31.95 -20.60 16.86
C ARG A 344 30.95 -19.64 16.22
N ASP A 345 31.38 -18.85 15.24
CA ASP A 345 30.55 -17.82 14.63
C ASP A 345 29.81 -18.36 13.41
N VAL A 346 28.63 -17.80 13.14
CA VAL A 346 27.81 -18.16 11.99
C VAL A 346 27.98 -17.12 10.89
N PRO A 347 28.50 -17.47 9.70
CA PRO A 347 28.65 -16.51 8.61
C PRO A 347 27.28 -16.03 8.10
N GLY A 348 27.22 -14.77 7.67
CA GLY A 348 26.03 -14.21 7.03
C GLY A 348 25.77 -14.74 5.61
N PRO A 349 24.68 -14.31 4.95
CA PRO A 349 23.72 -13.29 5.39
C PRO A 349 22.88 -13.72 6.60
N VAL A 350 22.48 -12.75 7.42
CA VAL A 350 21.76 -13.01 8.67
C VAL A 350 20.35 -12.46 8.60
N MET A 351 19.36 -13.35 8.67
CA MET A 351 17.95 -12.96 8.81
C MET A 351 17.68 -12.43 10.21
N ILE A 352 17.08 -11.24 10.29
CA ILE A 352 16.75 -10.57 11.55
C ILE A 352 15.27 -10.20 11.67
N ALA A 353 14.49 -10.26 10.58
CA ALA A 353 13.06 -10.01 10.63
C ALA A 353 12.28 -10.93 9.68
N ALA A 354 11.15 -11.45 10.14
CA ALA A 354 10.29 -12.34 9.38
C ALA A 354 8.81 -12.09 9.71
N ALA A 355 7.96 -12.26 8.71
CA ALA A 355 6.51 -12.25 8.84
C ALA A 355 5.97 -13.68 8.84
N PHE A 356 5.03 -13.97 9.74
CA PHE A 356 4.34 -15.24 9.86
C PHE A 356 2.85 -15.00 9.61
N GLU A 357 2.25 -15.85 8.79
CA GLU A 357 0.84 -15.76 8.43
C GLU A 357 0.18 -17.14 8.53
N ARG A 358 -1.04 -17.19 9.08
CA ARG A 358 -1.88 -18.39 9.03
C ARG A 358 -3.35 -18.03 9.02
N ALA A 359 -4.19 -18.92 8.49
CA ALA A 359 -5.64 -18.77 8.57
C ALA A 359 -6.17 -19.29 9.91
N VAL A 360 -6.95 -18.49 10.61
CA VAL A 360 -7.68 -18.89 11.83
C VAL A 360 -9.16 -18.55 11.62
N GLY A 361 -9.95 -19.57 11.24
CA GLY A 361 -11.31 -19.36 10.76
C GLY A 361 -11.34 -18.54 9.47
N GLU A 362 -12.15 -17.47 9.45
CA GLU A 362 -12.30 -16.55 8.31
C GLU A 362 -11.27 -15.40 8.29
N ARG A 363 -10.32 -15.38 9.23
CA ARG A 363 -9.32 -14.30 9.38
C ARG A 363 -7.91 -14.81 9.14
N GLN A 364 -7.05 -13.97 8.57
CA GLN A 364 -5.61 -14.18 8.56
C GLN A 364 -5.01 -13.60 9.83
N GLN A 365 -4.39 -14.47 10.61
CA GLN A 365 -3.52 -14.07 11.70
C GLN A 365 -2.15 -13.70 11.14
N ARG A 366 -1.59 -12.60 11.64
CA ARG A 366 -0.30 -12.07 11.23
C ARG A 366 0.58 -11.81 12.44
N VAL A 367 1.84 -12.25 12.35
CA VAL A 367 2.87 -12.00 13.35
C VAL A 367 4.12 -11.48 12.65
N VAL A 368 4.75 -10.45 13.20
CA VAL A 368 6.10 -10.04 12.77
C VAL A 368 7.02 -10.19 13.95
N VAL A 369 8.11 -10.91 13.73
CA VAL A 369 9.21 -11.03 14.68
C VAL A 369 10.40 -10.25 14.14
N VAL A 370 10.96 -9.39 14.97
CA VAL A 370 12.20 -8.67 14.68
C VAL A 370 13.18 -8.97 15.80
N GLY A 371 14.34 -9.50 15.44
CA GLY A 371 15.49 -9.75 16.32
C GLY A 371 16.19 -8.47 16.79
N ASN A 372 15.43 -7.39 16.99
CA ASN A 372 15.92 -6.12 17.49
C ASN A 372 14.76 -5.21 17.94
N GLY A 373 14.76 -4.75 19.19
CA GLY A 373 13.89 -3.68 19.66
C GLY A 373 14.49 -2.28 19.53
N ASN A 374 15.81 -2.18 19.40
CA ASN A 374 16.51 -0.90 19.42
C ASN A 374 16.21 -0.02 18.19
N PHE A 375 15.95 -0.58 17.02
CA PHE A 375 15.75 0.21 15.79
C PHE A 375 14.58 1.21 15.88
N LEU A 376 13.56 0.92 16.70
CA LEU A 376 12.42 1.81 16.97
C LEU A 376 12.57 2.65 18.23
N SER A 377 13.68 2.52 18.96
CA SER A 377 13.88 3.31 20.17
C SER A 377 14.01 4.79 19.83
N ASN A 378 13.73 5.65 20.81
CA ASN A 378 13.88 7.09 20.71
C ASN A 378 15.29 7.50 20.22
N THR A 379 16.31 6.68 20.50
CA THR A 379 17.69 6.90 20.02
C THR A 379 17.84 6.64 18.52
N PHE A 380 17.20 5.58 18.00
CA PHE A 380 17.51 5.07 16.66
C PHE A 380 16.39 5.24 15.63
N ILE A 381 15.18 5.61 16.04
CA ILE A 381 14.02 5.73 15.16
C ILE A 381 14.22 6.72 13.99
N GLY A 382 15.06 7.75 14.17
CA GLY A 382 15.38 8.72 13.14
C GLY A 382 16.43 8.26 12.11
N ASN A 383 16.95 7.04 12.21
CA ASN A 383 17.94 6.53 11.26
C ASN A 383 17.27 5.95 10.02
N GLY A 384 17.54 6.56 8.87
CA GLY A 384 17.11 6.06 7.57
C GLY A 384 15.62 5.73 7.54
N GLY A 385 15.28 4.52 7.11
CA GLY A 385 13.90 4.02 7.00
C GLY A 385 13.31 3.38 8.26
N ASN A 386 13.92 3.53 9.45
CA ASN A 386 13.48 2.80 10.66
C ASN A 386 12.03 3.12 11.05
N LEU A 387 11.65 4.40 11.05
CA LEU A 387 10.27 4.81 11.34
C LEU A 387 9.29 4.25 10.30
N ASP A 388 9.63 4.35 9.02
CA ASP A 388 8.78 3.88 7.92
C ASP A 388 8.57 2.37 7.99
N LEU A 389 9.63 1.61 8.28
CA LEU A 389 9.55 0.17 8.51
C LEU A 389 8.62 -0.15 9.69
N GLY A 390 8.79 0.51 10.84
CA GLY A 390 7.93 0.29 12.01
C GLY A 390 6.46 0.58 11.72
N VAL A 391 6.19 1.68 11.02
CA VAL A 391 4.83 2.07 10.62
C VAL A 391 4.24 1.07 9.63
N ASN A 392 5.02 0.60 8.65
CA ASN A 392 4.59 -0.41 7.68
C ASN A 392 4.28 -1.75 8.36
N ILE A 393 5.10 -2.18 9.31
CA ILE A 393 4.85 -3.37 10.13
C ILE A 393 3.51 -3.24 10.85
N VAL A 394 3.29 -2.15 11.59
CA VAL A 394 2.05 -1.95 12.34
C VAL A 394 0.83 -1.85 11.42
N ASN A 395 0.95 -1.17 10.29
CA ASN A 395 -0.11 -1.08 9.29
C ASN A 395 -0.47 -2.45 8.70
N TRP A 396 0.53 -3.28 8.40
CA TRP A 396 0.30 -4.62 7.87
C TRP A 396 -0.28 -5.56 8.93
N LEU A 397 0.23 -5.52 10.16
CA LEU A 397 -0.30 -6.30 11.28
C LEU A 397 -1.71 -5.88 11.70
N SER A 398 -2.02 -4.58 11.63
CA SER A 398 -3.34 -4.05 11.97
C SER A 398 -4.28 -4.03 10.75
N GLY A 399 -3.77 -4.41 9.59
CA GLY A 399 -4.47 -4.35 8.31
C GLY A 399 -5.50 -5.47 8.19
N ASP A 400 -6.72 -5.12 7.86
CA ASP A 400 -7.80 -6.07 7.60
C ASP A 400 -7.54 -6.92 6.33
N ASP A 401 -7.95 -8.18 6.35
CA ASP A 401 -7.97 -9.06 5.17
C ASP A 401 -8.92 -8.54 4.07
N SER A 402 -9.86 -7.66 4.42
CA SER A 402 -10.69 -6.96 3.45
C SER A 402 -9.91 -6.02 2.53
N LEU A 403 -8.68 -5.61 2.91
CA LEU A 403 -7.76 -4.82 2.08
C LEU A 403 -7.09 -5.69 0.98
N ILE A 404 -7.07 -7.02 1.13
CA ILE A 404 -6.48 -7.97 0.17
C ILE A 404 -7.40 -8.23 -1.04
N ALA A 405 -8.69 -7.88 -0.92
CA ALA A 405 -9.67 -8.08 -2.01
C ALA A 405 -9.49 -7.13 -3.21
N ILE A 406 -8.61 -6.13 -3.12
CA ILE A 406 -8.29 -5.21 -4.22
C ILE A 406 -6.92 -5.59 -4.78
N GLN A 407 -6.89 -6.69 -5.53
CA GLN A 407 -5.69 -7.09 -6.26
C GLN A 407 -5.35 -6.01 -7.31
N PRO A 408 -4.10 -5.51 -7.36
CA PRO A 408 -3.69 -4.57 -8.39
C PRO A 408 -3.86 -5.20 -9.76
N ARG A 409 -4.69 -4.59 -10.61
CA ARG A 409 -4.85 -5.02 -12.01
C ARG A 409 -3.70 -4.46 -12.82
N PHE A 410 -2.79 -5.32 -13.27
CA PHE A 410 -1.71 -4.90 -14.14
C PHE A 410 -2.24 -4.42 -15.48
N ALA A 411 -1.68 -3.30 -15.93
CA ALA A 411 -1.91 -2.72 -17.23
C ALA A 411 -1.15 -3.52 -18.29
N ALA A 412 -1.76 -4.58 -18.85
CA ALA A 412 -1.15 -5.39 -19.92
C ALA A 412 -0.70 -4.54 -21.13
N ASP A 413 -1.38 -3.42 -21.37
CA ASP A 413 -1.14 -2.53 -22.52
C ASP A 413 -0.34 -1.26 -22.15
N ALA A 414 0.44 -1.27 -21.06
CA ALA A 414 1.23 -0.10 -20.65
C ALA A 414 2.51 0.10 -21.49
N SER A 415 3.03 -0.96 -22.10
CA SER A 415 4.17 -0.92 -23.01
C SER A 415 3.75 -1.55 -24.34
N LEU A 416 4.13 -0.88 -25.43
CA LEU A 416 4.00 -1.43 -26.77
C LEU A 416 5.40 -1.87 -27.22
N GLU A 417 5.70 -3.15 -27.02
CA GLU A 417 6.92 -3.76 -27.53
C GLU A 417 6.66 -4.27 -28.94
N LEU A 418 7.05 -3.49 -29.95
CA LEU A 418 7.00 -3.92 -31.34
C LEU A 418 8.36 -4.50 -31.72
N ASP A 419 8.35 -5.72 -32.25
CA ASP A 419 9.53 -6.25 -32.92
C ASP A 419 9.93 -5.36 -34.12
N THR A 420 11.23 -5.31 -34.39
CA THR A 420 11.81 -4.48 -35.46
C THR A 420 11.19 -4.81 -36.82
N ALA A 421 10.87 -6.08 -37.09
CA ALA A 421 10.20 -6.48 -38.34
C ALA A 421 8.78 -5.92 -38.44
N THR A 422 8.03 -5.91 -37.33
CA THR A 422 6.68 -5.34 -37.27
C THR A 422 6.70 -3.84 -37.51
N LEU A 423 7.71 -3.15 -36.96
CA LEU A 423 7.92 -1.72 -37.15
C LEU A 423 8.21 -1.39 -38.63
N TYR A 424 9.08 -2.16 -39.30
CA TYR A 424 9.33 -2.01 -40.74
C TYR A 424 8.10 -2.32 -41.59
N LEU A 425 7.32 -3.34 -41.24
CA LEU A 425 6.09 -3.67 -41.94
C LEU A 425 5.07 -2.52 -41.86
N ILE A 426 4.87 -1.95 -40.68
CA ILE A 426 3.99 -0.79 -40.48
C ILE A 426 4.50 0.40 -41.30
N ALA A 427 5.80 0.71 -41.19
CA ALA A 427 6.41 1.82 -41.92
C ALA A 427 6.25 1.66 -43.45
N PHE A 428 6.58 0.49 -43.99
CA PHE A 428 6.44 0.22 -45.42
C PHE A 428 4.98 0.29 -45.89
N SER A 429 4.06 -0.26 -45.10
CA SER A 429 2.63 -0.27 -45.44
C SER A 429 2.05 1.14 -45.52
N PHE A 430 2.33 2.00 -44.54
CA PHE A 430 1.77 3.35 -44.50
C PHE A 430 2.54 4.37 -45.34
N LEU A 431 3.85 4.23 -45.46
CA LEU A 431 4.70 5.23 -46.13
C LEU A 431 4.92 4.93 -47.62
N VAL A 432 4.81 3.66 -48.03
CA VAL A 432 5.03 3.23 -49.42
C VAL A 432 3.77 2.61 -50.01
N ALA A 433 3.27 1.52 -49.44
CA ALA A 433 2.20 0.75 -50.05
C ALA A 433 0.90 1.55 -50.19
N LEU A 434 0.49 2.28 -49.15
CA LEU A 434 -0.74 3.06 -49.14
C LEU A 434 -0.69 4.26 -50.12
N PRO A 435 0.36 5.11 -50.15
CA PRO A 435 0.48 6.15 -51.19
C PRO A 435 0.53 5.59 -52.61
N LEU A 436 1.23 4.47 -52.82
CA LEU A 436 1.30 3.83 -54.13
C LEU A 436 -0.07 3.30 -54.57
N ALA A 437 -0.82 2.69 -53.65
CA ALA A 437 -2.19 2.26 -53.91
C ALA A 437 -3.09 3.45 -54.28
N PHE A 438 -2.99 4.58 -53.58
CA PHE A 438 -3.72 5.80 -53.94
C PHE A 438 -3.30 6.36 -55.32
N MET A 439 -2.00 6.37 -55.63
CA MET A 439 -1.50 6.78 -56.95
C MET A 439 -2.02 5.88 -58.07
N ILE A 440 -1.96 4.55 -57.87
CA ILE A 440 -2.43 3.57 -58.86
C ILE A 440 -3.93 3.71 -59.06
N THR A 441 -4.73 3.74 -57.99
CA THR A 441 -6.18 3.91 -58.10
C THR A 441 -6.55 5.24 -58.77
N GLY A 442 -5.91 6.35 -58.40
CA GLY A 442 -6.07 7.64 -59.06
C GLY A 442 -5.70 7.60 -60.55
N GLY A 443 -4.58 6.96 -60.90
CA GLY A 443 -4.15 6.76 -62.28
C GLY A 443 -5.11 5.90 -63.10
N VAL A 444 -5.62 4.81 -62.54
CA VAL A 444 -6.61 3.93 -63.17
C VAL A 444 -7.93 4.67 -63.40
N ILE A 445 -8.41 5.43 -62.41
CA ILE A 445 -9.63 6.25 -62.53
C ILE A 445 -9.44 7.31 -63.62
N TRP A 446 -8.30 8.01 -63.63
CA TRP A 446 -7.98 9.01 -64.65
C TRP A 446 -7.93 8.40 -66.06
N TRP A 447 -7.30 7.24 -66.21
CA TRP A 447 -7.20 6.55 -67.50
C TRP A 447 -8.55 6.03 -68.01
N ARG A 448 -9.40 5.48 -67.12
CA ARG A 448 -10.77 5.08 -67.49
C ARG A 448 -11.63 6.29 -67.89
N ARG A 449 -11.51 7.42 -67.20
CA ARG A 449 -12.23 8.67 -67.54
C ARG A 449 -11.80 9.29 -68.86
N ARG A 450 -10.60 8.98 -69.37
CA ARG A 450 -10.12 9.43 -70.69
C ARG A 450 -10.57 8.53 -71.85
N ARG A 451 -11.05 7.32 -71.56
CA ARG A 451 -11.54 6.35 -72.55
C ARG A 451 -13.08 6.30 -72.66
N ILE A 452 -13.79 6.98 -71.75
CA ILE A 452 -15.20 7.34 -71.85
C ILE A 452 -15.23 8.74 -72.45
#